data_AF-A0A2S9KDP4-F1
#
_entry.id   AF-A0A2S9KDP4-F1
#
_cell.length_a   1.000
_cell.length_b   1.000
_cell.length_c   1.000
_cell.angle_alpha   90.00
_cell.angle_beta   90.00
_cell.angle_gamma   90.00
#
_symmetry.space_group_name_H-M   'P 1'
#
loop_
_entity.id
_entity.type
_entity.pdbx_description
1 polymer ?
#
loop_
_entity_poly.entity_id
_entity_poly.type
_entity_poly.pdbx_seq_one_letter_code
_entity_poly.pdbx_strand_id
1 'polypeptide(L)' 'MNILLTGGAGYIGSHTYVALFEAGYQPVILDNFANSQPEVLNRLERITG' A
#
# COMPACT_ATOMS: atom_id res chain seq x y z
N MET A 1 12.87 -8.29 7.10
CA MET A 1 12.12 -8.92 6.00
C MET A 1 11.73 -7.82 5.04
N ASN A 2 12.03 -7.93 3.76
CA ASN A 2 11.65 -6.92 2.77
C ASN A 2 10.41 -7.42 2.01
N ILE A 3 9.36 -6.61 1.95
CA ILE A 3 8.08 -6.97 1.30
C ILE A 3 7.83 -5.96 0.17
N LEU A 4 7.73 -6.45 -1.05
CA LEU A 4 7.34 -5.68 -2.23
C LEU A 4 5.89 -5.99 -2.58
N LEU A 5 5.04 -4.97 -2.57
CA LEU A 5 3.60 -5.07 -2.86
C LEU A 5 3.33 -4.53 -4.27
N THR A 6 3.26 -5.43 -5.25
CA THR A 6 2.88 -5.08 -6.62
C THR A 6 1.37 -4.84 -6.70
N GLY A 7 0.94 -3.75 -7.36
CA GLY A 7 -0.47 -3.35 -7.36
C GLY A 7 -0.94 -2.84 -6.00
N GLY A 8 -0.02 -2.36 -5.16
CA GLY A 8 -0.30 -1.95 -3.78
C GLY A 8 -1.23 -0.73 -3.65
N ALA A 9 -1.43 0.06 -4.70
CA ALA A 9 -2.42 1.14 -4.71
C ALA A 9 -3.83 0.64 -5.14
N GLY A 10 -3.97 -0.63 -5.54
CA GLY A 10 -5.27 -1.25 -5.81
C GLY A 10 -6.11 -1.47 -4.55
N TYR A 11 -7.37 -1.89 -4.72
CA TYR A 11 -8.29 -2.12 -3.59
C TYR A 11 -7.72 -3.12 -2.58
N ILE A 12 -7.34 -4.31 -3.02
CA ILE A 12 -6.81 -5.36 -2.12
C ILE A 12 -5.39 -4.99 -1.64
N GLY A 13 -4.56 -4.43 -2.53
CA GLY A 13 -3.19 -4.03 -2.23
C GLY A 13 -3.10 -3.01 -1.10
N SER A 14 -3.96 -2.00 -1.12
CA SER A 14 -3.95 -0.93 -0.11
C SER A 14 -4.38 -1.42 1.28
N HIS A 15 -5.39 -2.29 1.37
CA HIS A 15 -5.75 -2.93 2.64
C HIS A 15 -4.65 -3.87 3.15
N THR A 16 -3.99 -4.59 2.23
CA THR A 16 -2.86 -5.44 2.58
C THR A 16 -1.69 -4.63 3.11
N TYR A 17 -1.41 -3.45 2.52
CA TYR A 17 -0.40 -2.52 3.03
C TYR A 17 -0.68 -2.11 4.47
N VAL A 18 -1.92 -1.69 4.79
CA VAL A 18 -2.31 -1.30 6.16
C VAL A 18 -2.11 -2.45 7.13
N ALA A 19 -2.59 -3.65 6.81
CA ALA A 19 -2.44 -4.82 7.69
C ALA A 19 -0.97 -5.20 7.93
N LEU A 20 -0.12 -5.10 6.91
CA LEU A 20 1.31 -5.34 7.04
C LEU A 20 1.99 -4.25 7.88
N PHE A 21 1.61 -2.99 7.69
CA PHE A 21 2.11 -1.87 8.47
C PHE A 21 1.78 -2.02 9.95
N GLU A 22 0.51 -2.33 10.28
CA GLU A 22 0.05 -2.58 11.66
C GLU A 22 0.74 -3.78 12.31
N ALA A 23 1.14 -4.78 11.51
CA ALA A 23 1.94 -5.92 11.96
C ALA A 23 3.45 -5.60 12.16
N GLY A 24 3.86 -4.34 12.00
CA GLY A 24 5.24 -3.88 12.22
C GLY A 24 6.16 -4.06 11.02
N TYR A 25 5.62 -4.32 9.82
CA TYR A 25 6.40 -4.36 8.58
C TYR A 25 6.44 -3.00 7.90
N GLN A 26 7.40 -2.83 7.00
CA GLN A 26 7.52 -1.65 6.13
C GLN A 26 7.45 -2.10 4.66
N PRO A 27 6.26 -2.44 4.15
CA PRO A 27 6.10 -2.85 2.75
C PRO A 27 6.37 -1.69 1.79
N VAL A 28 6.98 -1.99 0.64
CA VAL A 28 7.20 -1.04 -0.45
C VAL A 28 6.18 -1.31 -1.55
N ILE A 29 5.47 -0.28 -2.01
CA ILE A 29 4.48 -0.42 -3.09
C ILE A 29 5.15 -0.21 -4.46
N LEU A 30 4.83 -1.08 -5.42
CA LEU A 30 5.06 -0.87 -6.84
C LEU A 30 3.72 -0.91 -7.57
N ASP A 31 3.31 0.18 -8.19
CA ASP A 31 2.03 0.28 -8.89
C ASP A 31 2.18 1.14 -10.16
N ASN A 32 1.47 0.77 -11.22
CA ASN A 32 1.46 1.50 -12.49
C ASN A 32 0.18 2.32 -12.69
N PHE A 33 -0.75 2.27 -11.74
CA PHE A 33 -2.03 2.98 -11.74
C PHE A 33 -3.00 2.61 -12.87
N ALA A 34 -2.82 1.47 -13.54
CA ALA A 34 -3.69 1.06 -14.64
C ALA A 34 -5.16 0.84 -14.24
N ASN A 35 -5.40 0.46 -12.98
CA ASN A 35 -6.74 0.32 -12.40
C ASN A 35 -6.77 0.76 -10.92
N SER A 36 -5.94 1.74 -10.57
CA SER A 36 -5.84 2.32 -9.23
C SER A 36 -5.64 3.83 -9.35
N GLN A 37 -5.57 4.54 -8.22
CA GLN A 37 -5.45 6.00 -8.20
C GLN A 37 -4.27 6.41 -7.31
N PRO A 38 -3.40 7.33 -7.75
CA PRO A 38 -2.28 7.83 -6.93
C PRO A 38 -2.72 8.40 -5.58
N GLU A 39 -3.94 8.95 -5.50
CA GLU A 39 -4.56 9.43 -4.25
C GLU A 39 -4.64 8.36 -3.15
N VAL A 40 -4.59 7.07 -3.49
CA VAL A 40 -4.53 5.99 -2.51
C VAL A 40 -3.28 6.13 -1.63
N LEU A 41 -2.16 6.61 -2.17
CA LEU A 41 -0.92 6.81 -1.39
C LEU A 41 -1.11 7.86 -0.28
N ASN A 42 -1.78 8.98 -0.60
CA ASN A 42 -2.13 10.02 0.38
C ASN A 42 -3.05 9.46 1.47
N ARG A 43 -4.00 8.59 1.10
CA ARG A 43 -4.90 7.93 2.07
C ARG A 43 -4.15 6.95 2.96
N LEU A 44 -3.20 6.21 2.42
CA LEU A 44 -2.35 5.31 3.19
C LEU A 44 -1.53 6.10 4.22
N GLU A 45 -0.85 7.18 3.82
CA GLU A 45 -0.12 8.08 4.75
C GLU A 45 -1.04 8.61 5.86
N ARG A 46 -2.26 9.04 5.52
CA ARG A 46 -3.24 9.50 6.53
C ARG A 46 -3.68 8.41 7.52
N ILE A 47 -3.62 7.13 7.13
CA ILE A 47 -4.01 5.98 7.97
C ILE A 47 -2.84 5.47 8.80
N THR A 48 -1.64 5.40 8.21
CA THR A 48 -0.46 4.79 8.82
C THR A 48 0.48 5.78 9.51
N GLY A 49 0.23 7.09 9.36
CA GLY A 49 1.13 8.17 9.80
C GLY A 49 2.25 8.42 8.79
#